data_AF-A0A7H0H5L8-F1
#
_entry.id   AF-A0A7H0H5L8-F1
#
_cell.length_a   1.000
_cell.length_b   1.000
_cell.length_c   1.000
_cell.angle_alpha   90.00
_cell.angle_beta   90.00
_cell.angle_gamma   90.00
#
_symmetry.space_group_name_H-M   'P 1'
#
loop_
_entity.id
_entity.type
_entity.pdbx_description
1 polymer ?
#
loop_
_entity_poly.entity_id
_entity_poly.type
_entity_poly.pdbx_seq_one_letter_code
_entity_poly.pdbx_strand_id
1 'polypeptide(L)' 'MCGLEGPCAPSPREGVRFVAVDADWAAGEGAAAHAPALSIAMILTGRPIGLGQAAGPGAELMRRRITGPPDAGGPAPGR' A
#
# COMPACT_ATOMS: atom_id res chain seq x y z
N MET A 1 12.74 5.60 1.59
CA MET A 1 13.98 6.40 1.45
C MET A 1 13.83 7.19 0.14
N CYS A 2 13.64 8.51 0.22
CA CYS A 2 13.65 9.39 -0.96
C CYS A 2 15.10 9.72 -1.32
N GLY A 3 15.44 9.73 -2.61
CA GLY A 3 16.65 10.37 -3.13
C GLY A 3 16.46 11.88 -3.25
N LEU A 4 17.55 12.63 -3.15
CA LEU A 4 17.62 14.10 -3.03
C LEU A 4 17.24 14.88 -4.31
N GLU A 5 16.86 14.20 -5.40
CA GLU A 5 16.81 14.78 -6.74
C GLU A 5 15.62 14.22 -7.56
N GLY A 6 14.40 14.46 -7.09
CA GLY A 6 13.17 14.20 -7.85
C GLY A 6 11.90 14.35 -7.01
N PRO A 7 10.72 14.62 -7.61
CA PRO A 7 9.46 14.59 -6.87
C PRO A 7 9.21 13.15 -6.40
N CYS A 8 8.96 12.98 -5.10
CA CYS A 8 8.57 11.69 -4.53
C CYS A 8 7.29 11.24 -5.25
N ALA A 9 7.36 10.18 -6.04
CA ALA A 9 6.17 9.57 -6.60
C ALA A 9 5.22 9.23 -5.43
N PRO A 10 3.91 9.53 -5.56
CA PRO A 10 2.98 9.35 -4.46
C PRO A 10 2.99 7.90 -4.01
N SER A 11 3.11 7.70 -2.70
CA SER A 11 3.19 6.35 -2.15
C SER A 11 1.87 5.61 -2.42
N PRO A 12 1.87 4.29 -2.62
CA PRO A 12 0.66 3.54 -2.96
C PRO A 12 -0.43 3.60 -1.87
N ARG A 13 -0.10 4.08 -0.68
CA ARG A 13 -0.96 4.22 0.51
C ARG A 13 -1.75 5.54 0.54
N GLU A 14 -1.42 6.49 -0.34
CA GLU A 14 -1.96 7.84 -0.27
C GLU A 14 -3.49 7.85 -0.52
N GLY A 15 -4.23 8.54 0.35
CA GLY A 15 -5.70 8.56 0.29
C GLY A 15 -6.37 7.25 0.74
N VAL A 16 -5.68 6.44 1.56
CA VAL A 16 -6.23 5.26 2.21
C VAL A 16 -6.33 5.47 3.72
N ARG A 17 -7.49 5.18 4.28
CA ARG A 17 -7.71 5.06 5.72
C ARG A 17 -7.64 3.59 6.14
N PHE A 18 -6.64 3.22 6.92
CA PHE A 18 -6.51 1.88 7.48
C PHE A 18 -7.37 1.75 8.74
N VAL A 19 -8.07 0.62 8.87
CA VAL A 19 -8.88 0.29 10.05
C VAL A 19 -8.51 -1.13 10.47
N ALA A 20 -7.98 -1.29 11.67
CA ALA A 20 -7.71 -2.59 12.25
C ALA A 20 -9.04 -3.25 12.65
N VAL A 21 -9.20 -4.54 12.32
CA VAL A 21 -10.42 -5.30 12.66
C VAL A 21 -10.30 -6.05 13.99
N ASP A 22 -9.08 -6.26 14.46
CA ASP A 22 -8.74 -6.94 15.72
C ASP A 22 -8.28 -5.97 16.84
N ALA A 23 -8.24 -4.67 16.54
CA ALA A 23 -7.85 -3.63 17.49
C ALA A 23 -8.67 -2.35 17.23
N ASP A 24 -8.93 -1.57 18.27
CA ASP A 24 -9.57 -0.25 18.15
C ASP A 24 -8.56 0.79 17.64
N TRP A 25 -8.16 0.65 16.38
CA TRP A 25 -7.18 1.52 15.75
C TRP A 25 -7.53 1.80 14.30
N ALA A 26 -7.46 3.07 13.92
CA ALA A 26 -7.55 3.51 12.54
C ALA A 26 -6.61 4.68 12.31
N ALA A 27 -6.00 4.75 11.11
CA ALA A 27 -5.10 5.83 10.75
C ALA A 27 -5.12 6.12 9.25
N GLY A 28 -4.79 7.36 8.88
CA GLY A 28 -4.87 7.85 7.51
C GLY A 28 -6.26 8.37 7.16
N GLU A 29 -6.38 8.85 5.92
CA GLU A 29 -7.57 9.51 5.39
C GLU A 29 -7.93 8.95 4.02
N GLY A 30 -9.20 9.02 3.66
CA GLY A 30 -9.72 8.55 2.37
C GLY A 30 -10.37 7.17 2.43
N ALA A 31 -10.15 6.35 1.40
CA ALA A 31 -10.87 5.10 1.20
C ALA A 31 -10.51 4.07 2.29
N ALA A 32 -11.53 3.48 2.93
CA ALA A 32 -11.31 2.54 4.03
C ALA A 32 -10.69 1.22 3.56
N ALA A 33 -9.64 0.77 4.23
CA ALA A 33 -9.01 -0.54 4.09
C ALA A 33 -9.03 -1.25 5.44
N HIS A 34 -9.80 -2.33 5.52
CA HIS A 34 -9.99 -3.11 6.74
C HIS A 34 -9.09 -4.34 6.68
N ALA A 35 -8.25 -4.54 7.69
CA ALA A 35 -7.35 -5.70 7.76
C ALA A 35 -6.90 -5.94 9.21
N PRO A 36 -6.31 -7.10 9.52
CA PRO A 36 -5.68 -7.29 10.82
C PRO A 36 -4.54 -6.29 11.07
N ALA A 37 -4.33 -5.84 12.30
CA ALA A 37 -3.30 -4.85 12.65
C ALA A 37 -1.89 -5.26 12.15
N LEU A 38 -1.55 -6.54 12.28
CA LEU A 38 -0.31 -7.10 11.74
C LEU A 38 -0.23 -6.97 10.21
N SER A 39 -1.32 -7.25 9.51
CA SER A 39 -1.39 -7.11 8.04
C SER A 39 -1.23 -5.65 7.63
N ILE A 40 -1.81 -4.71 8.38
CA ILE A 40 -1.63 -3.27 8.16
C ILE A 40 -0.15 -2.88 8.36
N ALA A 41 0.49 -3.33 9.43
CA ALA A 41 1.91 -3.07 9.67
C ALA A 41 2.82 -3.62 8.54
N MET A 42 2.52 -4.81 8.04
CA MET A 42 3.21 -5.37 6.87
C MET A 42 3.01 -4.49 5.64
N ILE A 43 1.77 -4.08 5.35
CA ILE A 43 1.47 -3.17 4.26
C ILE A 43 2.33 -1.93 4.43
N LEU A 44 2.18 -1.18 5.55
CA LEU A 44 2.85 0.09 5.86
C LEU A 44 4.38 0.07 5.70
N THR A 45 4.98 -1.10 5.89
CA THR A 45 6.43 -1.31 5.77
C THR A 45 6.88 -1.87 4.41
N GLY A 46 5.99 -1.87 3.42
CA GLY A 46 6.29 -2.19 2.02
C GLY A 46 6.13 -3.66 1.66
N ARG A 47 5.53 -4.47 2.52
CA ARG A 47 5.29 -5.90 2.28
C ARG A 47 3.85 -6.13 1.80
N PRO A 48 3.65 -6.43 0.50
CA PRO A 48 2.31 -6.55 -0.07
C PRO A 48 1.55 -7.79 0.38
N ILE A 49 2.18 -8.75 1.08
CA ILE A 49 1.52 -9.96 1.59
C ILE A 49 0.34 -9.63 2.53
N GLY A 50 0.44 -8.55 3.32
CA GLY A 50 -0.65 -8.10 4.19
C GLY A 50 -1.91 -7.66 3.41
N LEU A 51 -1.76 -7.32 2.13
CA LEU A 51 -2.88 -6.91 1.25
C LEU A 51 -3.81 -8.08 0.90
N GLY A 52 -3.38 -9.32 1.09
CA GLY A 52 -4.21 -10.52 0.91
C GLY A 52 -5.35 -10.62 1.93
N GLN A 53 -5.16 -10.04 3.12
CA GLN A 53 -6.15 -10.01 4.20
C GLN A 53 -6.89 -8.67 4.30
N ALA A 54 -6.61 -7.73 3.38
CA ALA A 54 -7.23 -6.42 3.34
C ALA A 54 -8.50 -6.43 2.48
N ALA A 55 -9.54 -5.78 2.98
CA ALA A 55 -10.83 -5.62 2.33
C ALA A 55 -11.26 -4.14 2.29
N GLY A 56 -12.23 -3.83 1.42
CA GLY A 56 -12.78 -2.48 1.27
C GLY A 56 -12.13 -1.67 0.13
N PRO A 57 -12.66 -0.46 -0.13
CA PRO A 57 -12.26 0.35 -1.28
C PRO A 57 -10.79 0.77 -1.26
N GLY A 58 -10.22 1.00 -0.07
CA GLY A 58 -8.79 1.34 0.08
C GLY A 58 -7.86 0.17 -0.28
N ALA A 59 -8.28 -1.07 0.02
CA ALA A 59 -7.53 -2.26 -0.34
C ALA A 59 -7.48 -2.47 -1.86
N GLU A 60 -8.61 -2.28 -2.53
CA GLU A 60 -8.72 -2.35 -3.99
C GLU A 60 -7.88 -1.28 -4.68
N LEU A 61 -7.91 -0.05 -4.18
CA LEU A 61 -7.08 1.04 -4.67
C LEU A 61 -5.58 0.73 -4.53
N MET A 62 -5.14 0.17 -3.40
CA MET A 62 -3.75 -0.27 -3.23
C MET A 62 -3.38 -1.42 -4.17
N ARG A 63 -4.27 -2.41 -4.38
CA ARG A 63 -4.05 -3.52 -5.32
C ARG A 63 -3.78 -3.02 -6.73
N ARG A 64 -4.55 -2.03 -7.19
CA ARG A 64 -4.37 -1.40 -8.51
C ARG A 64 -3.03 -0.68 -8.63
N ARG A 65 -2.57 -0.01 -7.57
CA ARG A 65 -1.29 0.73 -7.57
C ARG A 65 -0.08 -0.20 -7.50
N ILE A 66 -0.18 -1.30 -6.74
CA ILE A 66 0.92 -2.28 -6.58
C ILE A 66 1.02 -3.20 -7.79
N THR A 67 -0.11 -3.54 -8.43
CA THR A 67 -0.18 -4.37 -9.64
C THR A 67 -0.13 -3.54 -10.93
N GLY A 68 0.18 -2.23 -10.84
CA GLY A 68 0.49 -1.43 -12.01
C GLY A 68 1.59 -2.09 -12.86
N PRO A 69 1.69 -1.80 -14.17
CA PRO A 69 2.61 -2.51 -15.06
C PRO A 69 4.03 -2.55 -14.46
N PRO A 70 4.76 -3.69 -14.56
CA PRO A 70 6.03 -3.92 -13.88
C PRO A 70 7.21 -3.02 -14.31
N ASP A 71 6.97 -1.86 -14.90
CA ASP A 71 8.02 -0.94 -15.34
C ASP A 71 7.59 0.53 -15.14
N ALA A 72 7.97 1.08 -13.99
CA ALA A 72 8.20 2.51 -13.82
C ALA A 72 9.51 2.76 -13.03
N GLY A 73 10.51 1.88 -13.20
CA GLY A 73 11.85 2.07 -12.60
C GLY A 73 12.76 0.84 -12.41
N GLY A 74 12.52 -0.31 -13.08
CA GLY A 74 13.44 -1.46 -13.01
C GLY A 74 14.12 -1.71 -14.35
N PRO A 75 15.40 -2.11 -14.40
CA PRO A 75 15.98 -2.57 -15.66
C PRO A 75 15.32 -3.89 -16.07
N ALA A 76 14.89 -3.97 -17.33
CA ALA A 76 14.33 -5.18 -17.94
C ALA A 76 15.24 -6.40 -17.69
N PRO A 77 14.69 -7.61 -17.43
CA PRO A 77 15.51 -8.80 -17.32
C PRO A 77 16.23 -9.05 -18.64
N GLY A 78 17.56 -9.07 -18.56
CA GLY A 78 18.43 -9.39 -19.69
C GLY A 78 18.14 -10.80 -20.22
N ARG A 79 18.10 -10.89 -21.55
CA ARG A 79 17.83 -12.08 -22.35
C ARG A 79 18.89 -13.17 -22.17
#